data_AF-A0A954E346-F1
#
_entry.id   AF-A0A954E346-F1
#
_cell.length_a   1.000
_cell.length_b   1.000
_cell.length_c   1.000
_cell.angle_alpha   90.00
_cell.angle_beta   90.00
_cell.angle_gamma   90.00
#
_symmetry.space_group_name_H-M   'P 1'
#
loop_
_entity.id
_entity.type
_entity.pdbx_description
1 polymer ?
#
loop_
_entity_poly.entity_id
_entity_poly.type
_entity_poly.pdbx_seq_one_letter_code
_entity_poly.pdbx_strand_id
1 'polypeptide(L)'
;MPRNTIQSLDATNTTFASVALGMRGDRQGTVNEQVHDGDTIVSRAVDNFGIRFLGIDTAEVSFSFPGTKRFVSLKDPQWNDFLQAPFDARWPAFEDELDPQLVAALKAKVQPDCGSNHALHAERATQFLREQVQYDLREMGHTTETFRMYLVFAHEVMDGYGRFLAYANRDQPDRNKPTPRPLTYNERMLQSGLALPYFIWPNINPFRKATSIMAAVVPPGGAKTLADQDSALSRARQWVKSARSRHLGVFDAMQPLQLEPFELRFLARRESLRRWVIDLGRNDDVLLRPENYHTIPWPEERLYIPEEYVPLFVSKGWKTQA
;
A
#
# COMPACT_ATOMS: atom_id res chain seq x y z
N MET A 1 5.93 20.18 4.58
CA MET A 1 4.86 19.19 4.79
C MET A 1 4.11 19.56 6.06
N PRO A 2 2.79 19.32 6.14
CA PRO A 2 2.05 19.49 7.39
C PRO A 2 2.67 18.64 8.51
N ARG A 3 2.63 19.12 9.75
CA ARG A 3 3.03 18.32 10.92
C ARG A 3 2.03 17.19 11.12
N ASN A 4 2.54 16.04 11.54
CA ASN A 4 1.74 14.86 11.87
C ASN A 4 1.73 14.63 13.38
N THR A 5 0.57 14.24 13.90
CA THR A 5 0.35 13.88 15.31
C THR A 5 1.20 12.68 15.72
N ILE A 6 1.37 11.70 14.82
CA ILE A 6 2.18 10.50 15.06
C ILE A 6 3.46 10.60 14.23
N GLN A 7 4.59 10.30 14.86
CA GLN A 7 5.92 10.39 14.26
C GLN A 7 6.79 9.21 14.72
N SER A 8 7.75 8.84 13.88
CA SER A 8 8.74 7.81 14.19
C SER A 8 10.13 8.43 14.37
N LEU A 9 10.83 8.01 15.42
CA LEU A 9 12.21 8.35 15.70
C LEU A 9 13.12 7.21 15.27
N ASP A 10 13.76 7.36 14.11
CA ASP A 10 14.66 6.34 13.55
C ASP A 10 15.76 5.94 14.55
N ALA A 11 16.31 6.89 15.30
CA ALA A 11 17.44 6.67 16.21
C ALA A 11 17.11 5.70 17.37
N THR A 12 15.84 5.62 17.77
CA THR A 12 15.39 4.79 18.91
C THR A 12 14.36 3.75 18.49
N ASN A 13 14.08 3.62 17.18
CA ASN A 13 13.00 2.80 16.64
C ASN A 13 11.67 2.99 17.40
N THR A 14 11.37 4.23 17.80
CA THR A 14 10.22 4.56 18.65
C THR A 14 9.20 5.36 17.86
N THR A 15 7.96 4.91 17.85
CA THR A 15 6.82 5.71 17.38
C THR A 15 6.17 6.41 18.55
N PHE A 16 5.96 7.72 18.44
CA PHE A 16 5.31 8.54 19.46
C PHE A 16 4.18 9.37 18.88
N ALA A 17 3.25 9.79 19.73
CA ALA A 17 2.14 10.65 19.35
C ALA A 17 1.96 11.80 20.33
N SER A 18 1.67 12.99 19.80
CA SER A 18 1.33 14.18 20.61
C SER A 18 -0.17 14.49 20.46
N VAL A 19 -0.95 14.16 21.47
CA VAL A 19 -2.42 14.30 21.46
C VAL A 19 -2.89 15.31 22.51
N ALA A 20 -4.08 15.89 22.28
CA ALA A 20 -4.77 16.74 23.24
C ALA A 20 -5.91 15.94 23.91
N LEU A 21 -6.46 16.45 25.01
CA LEU A 21 -7.70 15.93 25.58
C LEU A 21 -8.81 15.89 24.51
N GLY A 22 -9.73 14.93 24.58
CA GLY A 22 -10.83 14.81 23.61
C GLY A 22 -11.87 15.93 23.69
N MET A 23 -12.74 15.99 22.68
CA MET A 23 -13.83 16.98 22.63
C MET A 23 -15.05 16.50 23.43
N ARG A 24 -15.78 17.45 24.01
CA ARG A 24 -17.12 17.25 24.60
C ARG A 24 -18.10 18.17 23.86
N GLY A 25 -18.77 17.62 22.85
CA GLY A 25 -19.55 18.44 21.92
C GLY A 25 -18.63 19.33 21.08
N ASP A 26 -18.80 20.64 21.19
CA ASP A 26 -18.05 21.66 20.45
C ASP A 26 -16.85 22.26 21.22
N ARG A 27 -16.66 21.88 22.49
CA ARG A 27 -15.55 22.36 23.32
C ARG A 27 -14.56 21.26 23.72
N GLN A 28 -13.37 21.70 24.15
CA GLN A 28 -12.40 20.86 24.81
C GLN A 28 -13.00 20.26 26.11
N GLY A 29 -12.90 18.95 26.29
CA GLY A 29 -13.31 18.28 27.52
C GLY A 29 -12.32 18.54 28.67
N THR A 30 -12.84 18.58 29.90
CA THR A 30 -12.03 18.63 31.13
C THR A 30 -11.42 17.26 31.44
N VAL A 31 -10.45 17.20 32.35
CA VAL A 31 -9.84 15.92 32.80
C VAL A 31 -10.92 14.94 33.28
N ASN A 32 -11.84 15.38 34.14
CA ASN A 32 -12.91 14.53 34.68
C ASN A 32 -13.91 14.05 33.61
N GLU A 33 -14.00 14.73 32.46
CA GLU A 33 -14.88 14.32 31.36
C GLU A 33 -14.21 13.36 30.38
N GLN A 34 -12.87 13.33 30.35
CA GLN A 34 -12.09 12.60 29.36
C GLN A 34 -11.38 11.38 29.95
N VAL A 35 -11.05 11.39 31.24
CA VAL A 35 -10.59 10.20 31.97
C VAL A 35 -11.82 9.37 32.31
N HIS A 36 -11.97 8.22 31.65
CA HIS A 36 -13.08 7.30 31.90
C HIS A 36 -12.81 6.47 33.16
N ASP A 37 -11.60 5.93 33.28
CA ASP A 37 -11.10 5.10 34.38
C ASP A 37 -9.56 5.16 34.43
N GLY A 38 -8.93 4.29 35.22
CA GLY A 38 -7.49 4.29 35.48
C GLY A 38 -6.61 3.90 34.28
N ASP A 39 -7.17 3.33 33.22
CA ASP A 39 -6.46 2.89 32.01
C ASP A 39 -7.02 3.49 30.71
N THR A 40 -8.08 4.31 30.77
CA THR A 40 -8.70 4.91 29.59
C THR A 40 -8.84 6.44 29.70
N ILE A 41 -8.20 7.14 28.75
CA ILE A 41 -8.40 8.57 28.51
C ILE A 41 -8.81 8.84 27.07
N VAL A 42 -9.83 9.65 26.88
CA VAL A 42 -10.30 10.10 25.56
C VAL A 42 -9.43 11.27 25.10
N SER A 43 -8.87 11.14 23.90
CA SER A 43 -7.94 12.11 23.32
C SER A 43 -8.33 12.47 21.88
N ARG A 44 -7.76 13.56 21.37
CA ARG A 44 -7.89 13.99 19.97
C ARG A 44 -6.52 14.32 19.37
N ALA A 45 -6.45 14.26 18.04
CA ALA A 45 -5.33 14.78 17.28
C ALA A 45 -5.07 16.26 17.61
N VAL A 46 -3.79 16.62 17.74
CA VAL A 46 -3.38 18.04 17.74
C VAL A 46 -3.07 18.50 16.32
N ASP A 47 -2.47 17.62 15.52
CA ASP A 47 -2.08 17.85 14.13
C ASP A 47 -2.77 16.81 13.21
N ASN A 48 -2.19 16.55 12.04
CA ASN A 48 -2.75 15.66 11.02
C ASN A 48 -2.33 14.20 11.24
N PHE A 49 -3.01 13.28 10.55
CA PHE A 49 -2.53 11.90 10.39
C PHE A 49 -2.50 11.56 8.91
N GLY A 50 -1.51 10.80 8.48
CA GLY A 50 -1.52 10.20 7.16
C GLY A 50 -2.39 8.94 7.13
N ILE A 51 -3.03 8.69 5.99
CA ILE A 51 -3.72 7.43 5.71
C ILE A 51 -3.04 6.82 4.48
N ARG A 52 -2.59 5.58 4.60
CA ARG A 52 -2.11 4.77 3.48
C ARG A 52 -3.15 3.70 3.16
N PHE A 53 -3.52 3.65 1.88
CA PHE A 53 -4.53 2.72 1.39
C PHE A 53 -4.00 1.29 1.35
N LEU A 54 -4.69 0.39 2.06
CA LEU A 54 -4.43 -1.04 2.05
C LEU A 54 -4.72 -1.68 0.69
N GLY A 55 -3.93 -2.71 0.35
CA GLY A 55 -4.14 -3.57 -0.81
C GLY A 55 -3.73 -2.96 -2.15
N ILE A 56 -3.20 -1.74 -2.16
CA ILE A 56 -2.81 -1.03 -3.39
C ILE A 56 -1.46 -0.36 -3.23
N ASP A 57 -0.82 -0.05 -4.35
CA ASP A 57 0.39 0.76 -4.41
C ASP A 57 0.37 1.61 -5.69
N THR A 58 0.64 2.90 -5.54
CA THR A 58 0.63 3.88 -6.66
C THR A 58 2.03 4.38 -6.92
N ALA A 59 2.29 4.79 -8.17
CA ALA A 59 3.54 5.47 -8.49
C ALA A 59 3.77 6.68 -7.55
N GLU A 60 5.03 6.89 -7.20
CA GLU A 60 5.54 7.88 -6.26
C GLU A 60 5.77 9.21 -6.97
N VAL A 61 5.31 10.31 -6.35
CA VAL A 61 5.57 11.68 -6.83
C VAL A 61 6.97 12.17 -6.46
N SER A 62 7.49 11.72 -5.32
CA SER A 62 8.83 12.00 -4.81
C SER A 62 9.28 10.87 -3.89
N PHE A 63 10.60 10.67 -3.77
CA PHE A 63 11.14 9.69 -2.85
C PHE A 63 12.54 10.08 -2.37
N SER A 64 13.04 9.44 -1.31
CA SER A 64 14.42 9.62 -0.86
C SER A 64 15.40 9.20 -1.96
N PHE A 65 16.27 10.11 -2.38
CA PHE A 65 17.26 9.80 -3.43
C PHE A 65 18.39 8.93 -2.86
N PRO A 66 18.92 7.94 -3.61
CA PRO A 66 19.96 7.03 -3.12
C PRO A 66 21.11 7.71 -2.39
N GLY A 67 21.48 7.16 -1.23
CA GLY A 67 22.56 7.71 -0.38
C GLY A 67 22.20 8.99 0.38
N THR A 68 20.94 9.44 0.32
CA THR A 68 20.47 10.65 1.00
C THR A 68 19.14 10.42 1.72
N LYS A 69 18.85 11.23 2.74
CA LYS A 69 17.50 11.31 3.33
C LYS A 69 16.58 12.31 2.61
N ARG A 70 17.08 13.01 1.59
CA ARG A 70 16.36 14.09 0.92
C ARG A 70 15.31 13.49 -0.03
N PHE A 71 14.06 13.89 0.15
CA PHE A 71 13.00 13.61 -0.82
C PHE A 71 13.19 14.46 -2.07
N VAL A 72 13.31 13.81 -3.22
CA VAL A 72 13.47 14.41 -4.55
C VAL A 72 12.28 14.04 -5.41
N SER A 73 11.69 15.03 -6.09
CA SER A 73 10.62 14.82 -7.07
C SER A 73 11.05 13.84 -8.16
N LEU A 74 10.21 12.87 -8.54
CA LEU A 74 10.52 11.93 -9.62
C LEU A 74 10.65 12.61 -11.01
N LYS A 75 10.21 13.87 -11.12
CA LYS A 75 10.45 14.72 -12.31
C LYS A 75 11.87 15.26 -12.40
N ASP A 76 12.62 15.22 -11.31
CA ASP A 76 13.99 15.71 -11.31
C ASP A 76 14.87 14.80 -12.19
N PRO A 77 15.65 15.35 -13.14
CA PRO A 77 16.47 14.55 -14.06
C PRO A 77 17.42 13.56 -13.39
N GLN A 78 17.81 13.79 -12.14
CA GLN A 78 18.66 12.84 -11.39
C GLN A 78 18.03 11.45 -11.24
N TRP A 79 16.69 11.34 -11.26
CA TRP A 79 16.01 10.05 -11.23
C TRP A 79 16.16 9.27 -12.52
N ASN A 80 16.14 9.93 -13.68
CA ASN A 80 16.37 9.26 -14.96
C ASN A 80 17.83 8.78 -15.06
N ASP A 81 18.79 9.60 -14.63
CA ASP A 81 20.21 9.21 -14.56
C ASP A 81 20.42 7.99 -13.64
N PHE A 82 19.79 7.99 -12.47
CA PHE A 82 19.84 6.86 -11.56
C PHE A 82 19.19 5.60 -12.15
N LEU A 83 17.92 5.69 -12.56
CA LEU A 83 17.13 4.52 -12.94
C LEU A 83 17.61 3.89 -14.25
N GLN A 84 18.23 4.65 -15.16
CA GLN A 84 18.81 4.07 -16.39
C GLN A 84 19.90 3.02 -16.09
N ALA A 85 20.63 3.18 -15.00
CA ALA A 85 21.66 2.23 -14.56
C ALA A 85 21.66 2.11 -13.03
N PRO A 86 20.63 1.48 -12.44
CA PRO A 86 20.42 1.55 -11.00
C PRO A 86 21.41 0.67 -10.24
N PHE A 87 22.12 -0.23 -10.93
CA PHE A 87 23.09 -1.17 -10.37
C PHE A 87 24.55 -0.76 -10.62
N ASP A 88 24.79 0.43 -11.17
CA ASP A 88 26.16 0.92 -11.36
C ASP A 88 26.87 1.16 -10.02
N ALA A 89 28.18 0.85 -10.00
CA ALA A 89 29.05 1.03 -8.83
C ALA A 89 29.21 2.50 -8.38
N ARG A 90 28.73 3.47 -9.17
CA ARG A 90 28.70 4.89 -8.78
C ARG A 90 27.68 5.19 -7.67
N TRP A 91 26.73 4.29 -7.48
CA TRP A 91 25.73 4.41 -6.43
C TRP A 91 26.10 3.60 -5.19
N PRO A 92 25.51 3.90 -4.02
CA PRO A 92 25.75 3.09 -2.84
C PRO A 92 25.36 1.63 -3.08
N ALA A 93 26.17 0.71 -2.53
CA ALA A 93 25.92 -0.73 -2.62
C ALA A 93 24.60 -1.11 -1.91
N PHE A 94 24.00 -2.22 -2.35
CA PHE A 94 22.89 -2.85 -1.64
C PHE A 94 23.36 -3.44 -0.31
N GLU A 95 22.45 -3.52 0.67
CA GLU A 95 22.69 -4.19 1.95
C GLU A 95 23.14 -5.64 1.76
N ASP A 96 22.49 -6.35 0.82
CA ASP A 96 22.84 -7.70 0.41
C ASP A 96 23.04 -7.78 -1.12
N GLU A 97 23.74 -8.83 -1.57
CA GLU A 97 23.84 -9.13 -3.00
C GLU A 97 22.46 -9.54 -3.56
N LEU A 98 22.05 -8.90 -4.65
CA LEU A 98 20.79 -9.21 -5.32
C LEU A 98 20.93 -10.40 -6.26
N ASP A 99 19.89 -11.24 -6.33
CA ASP A 99 19.81 -12.35 -7.26
C ASP A 99 20.00 -11.87 -8.72
N PRO A 100 20.89 -12.51 -9.51
CA PRO A 100 21.15 -12.09 -10.89
C PRO A 100 19.91 -12.11 -11.80
N GLN A 101 18.93 -12.98 -11.55
CA GLN A 101 17.68 -13.03 -12.32
C GLN A 101 16.79 -11.85 -11.96
N LEU A 102 16.74 -11.43 -10.69
CA LEU A 102 16.05 -10.20 -10.29
C LEU A 102 16.67 -8.98 -10.98
N VAL A 103 18.00 -8.86 -10.95
CA VAL A 103 18.72 -7.78 -11.63
C VAL A 103 18.41 -7.77 -13.13
N ALA A 104 18.44 -8.94 -13.79
CA ALA A 104 18.13 -9.05 -15.21
C ALA A 104 16.68 -8.63 -15.53
N ALA A 105 15.71 -9.07 -14.73
CA ALA A 105 14.31 -8.70 -14.92
C ALA A 105 14.06 -7.20 -14.76
N LEU A 106 14.70 -6.56 -13.77
CA LEU A 106 14.58 -5.11 -13.55
C LEU A 106 15.24 -4.32 -14.68
N LYS A 107 16.43 -4.72 -15.13
CA LYS A 107 17.10 -4.10 -16.28
C LYS A 107 16.26 -4.19 -17.56
N ALA A 108 15.49 -5.26 -17.73
CA ALA A 108 14.61 -5.41 -18.89
C ALA A 108 13.39 -4.47 -18.87
N LYS A 109 12.99 -3.96 -17.70
CA LYS A 109 11.84 -3.05 -17.55
C LYS A 109 12.20 -1.58 -17.76
N VAL A 110 13.39 -1.17 -17.36
CA VAL A 110 13.76 0.25 -17.27
C VAL A 110 14.18 0.83 -18.62
N GLN A 111 13.61 1.98 -18.97
CA GLN A 111 13.98 2.83 -20.10
C GLN A 111 14.59 4.16 -19.62
N PRO A 112 15.25 4.94 -20.50
CA PRO A 112 15.91 6.19 -20.10
C PRO A 112 15.00 7.24 -19.44
N ASP A 113 13.69 7.18 -19.65
CA ASP A 113 12.70 8.10 -19.08
C ASP A 113 11.98 7.55 -17.83
N CYS A 114 12.48 6.47 -17.22
CA CYS A 114 11.78 5.74 -16.15
C CYS A 114 11.33 6.63 -14.97
N GLY A 115 12.14 7.59 -14.53
CA GLY A 115 11.76 8.54 -13.46
C GLY A 115 10.59 9.43 -13.89
N SER A 116 10.68 10.01 -15.09
CA SER A 116 9.60 10.80 -15.69
C SER A 116 8.31 9.99 -15.94
N ASN A 117 8.44 8.73 -16.38
CA ASN A 117 7.35 7.77 -16.55
C ASN A 117 6.63 7.51 -15.20
N HIS A 118 7.39 7.28 -14.14
CA HIS A 118 6.85 7.08 -12.80
C HIS A 118 6.11 8.34 -12.30
N ALA A 119 6.71 9.52 -12.48
CA ALA A 119 6.09 10.79 -12.11
C ALA A 119 4.76 11.02 -12.86
N LEU A 120 4.70 10.72 -14.17
CA LEU A 120 3.47 10.84 -14.96
C LEU A 120 2.33 10.00 -14.38
N HIS A 121 2.59 8.73 -14.09
CA HIS A 121 1.58 7.83 -13.51
C HIS A 121 1.20 8.25 -12.09
N ALA A 122 2.14 8.76 -11.30
CA ALA A 122 1.89 9.28 -9.97
C ALA A 122 0.95 10.51 -10.00
N GLU A 123 1.13 11.40 -10.98
CA GLU A 123 0.26 12.56 -11.17
C GLU A 123 -1.14 12.17 -11.61
N ARG A 124 -1.27 11.21 -12.53
CA ARG A 124 -2.57 10.67 -12.96
C ARG A 124 -3.32 10.04 -11.77
N ALA A 125 -2.64 9.22 -10.97
CA ALA A 125 -3.19 8.62 -9.77
C ALA A 125 -3.63 9.67 -8.73
N THR A 126 -2.77 10.68 -8.51
CA THR A 126 -3.05 11.79 -7.58
C THR A 126 -4.26 12.60 -8.02
N GLN A 127 -4.34 12.94 -9.31
CA GLN A 127 -5.44 13.72 -9.87
C GLN A 127 -6.76 12.96 -9.77
N PHE A 128 -6.76 11.67 -10.14
CA PHE A 128 -7.96 10.85 -10.02
C PHE A 128 -8.44 10.75 -8.57
N LEU A 129 -7.55 10.54 -7.60
CA LEU A 129 -7.96 10.49 -6.19
C LEU A 129 -8.57 11.81 -5.72
N ARG A 130 -8.00 12.95 -6.12
CA ARG A 130 -8.58 14.28 -5.83
C ARG A 130 -9.98 14.41 -6.42
N GLU A 131 -10.18 13.98 -7.66
CA GLU A 131 -11.48 14.01 -8.33
C GLU A 131 -12.50 13.12 -7.62
N GLN A 132 -12.11 11.92 -7.17
CA GLN A 132 -13.00 11.02 -6.41
C GLN A 132 -13.43 11.64 -5.07
N VAL A 133 -12.50 12.26 -4.34
CA VAL A 133 -12.81 12.92 -3.06
C VAL A 133 -13.68 14.15 -3.29
N GLN A 134 -13.39 14.97 -4.32
CA GLN A 134 -14.22 16.12 -4.69
C GLN A 134 -15.61 15.71 -5.15
N TYR A 135 -15.73 14.60 -5.87
CA TYR A 135 -17.01 14.03 -6.26
C TYR A 135 -17.81 13.63 -5.01
N ASP A 136 -17.19 12.90 -4.08
CA ASP A 136 -17.85 12.47 -2.85
C ASP A 136 -18.24 13.62 -1.92
N LEU A 137 -17.42 14.69 -1.87
CA LEU A 137 -17.76 15.96 -1.21
C LEU A 137 -19.07 16.54 -1.75
N ARG A 138 -19.19 16.68 -3.08
CA ARG A 138 -20.39 17.20 -3.74
C ARG A 138 -21.59 16.28 -3.57
N GLU A 139 -21.39 14.98 -3.76
CA GLU A 139 -22.44 13.97 -3.67
C GLU A 139 -23.06 13.95 -2.26
N MET A 140 -22.25 14.11 -1.22
CA MET A 140 -22.72 14.19 0.17
C MET A 140 -23.28 15.57 0.56
N GLY A 141 -23.19 16.58 -0.31
CA GLY A 141 -23.56 17.96 0.03
C GLY A 141 -22.70 18.56 1.15
N HIS A 142 -21.45 18.12 1.28
CA HIS A 142 -20.53 18.57 2.32
C HIS A 142 -19.49 19.56 1.78
N THR A 143 -19.01 20.42 2.67
CA THR A 143 -17.84 21.28 2.44
C THR A 143 -16.56 20.58 2.89
N THR A 144 -15.39 21.16 2.58
CA THR A 144 -14.10 20.66 3.06
C THR A 144 -14.01 20.57 4.58
N GLU A 145 -14.74 21.41 5.31
CA GLU A 145 -14.76 21.46 6.78
C GLU A 145 -15.70 20.43 7.40
N THR A 146 -16.73 19.99 6.67
CA THR A 146 -17.78 19.10 7.18
C THR A 146 -17.66 17.67 6.66
N PHE A 147 -16.91 17.46 5.59
CA PHE A 147 -16.69 16.14 5.02
C PHE A 147 -15.89 15.24 5.97
N ARG A 148 -16.37 14.01 6.10
CA ARG A 148 -15.76 12.98 6.94
C ARG A 148 -15.46 11.76 6.11
N MET A 149 -14.39 11.07 6.46
CA MET A 149 -14.04 9.78 5.88
C MET A 149 -14.38 8.66 6.87
N TYR A 150 -14.91 7.57 6.33
CA TYR A 150 -15.08 6.31 7.03
C TYR A 150 -13.89 5.41 6.73
N LEU A 151 -13.17 5.01 7.78
CA LEU A 151 -11.96 4.20 7.69
C LEU A 151 -12.22 2.81 8.25
N VAL A 152 -11.83 1.78 7.51
CA VAL A 152 -11.83 0.38 7.96
C VAL A 152 -10.41 -0.12 8.01
N PHE A 153 -9.95 -0.43 9.22
CA PHE A 153 -8.62 -1.00 9.47
C PHE A 153 -8.59 -2.51 9.23
N ALA A 154 -7.39 -3.06 9.17
CA ALA A 154 -7.15 -4.51 9.18
C ALA A 154 -6.39 -4.90 10.46
N HIS A 155 -5.72 -6.06 10.46
CA HIS A 155 -4.90 -6.48 11.61
C HIS A 155 -3.81 -5.46 11.93
N GLU A 156 -3.11 -4.96 10.92
CA GLU A 156 -2.18 -3.86 11.08
C GLU A 156 -2.93 -2.53 10.93
N VAL A 157 -2.94 -1.75 12.01
CA VAL A 157 -3.65 -0.46 12.05
C VAL A 157 -2.78 0.68 11.55
N MET A 158 -1.46 0.57 11.72
CA MET A 158 -0.50 1.65 11.46
C MET A 158 0.79 1.09 10.84
N ASP A 159 1.41 1.86 9.95
CA ASP A 159 2.74 1.54 9.45
C ASP A 159 3.86 2.16 10.30
N GLY A 160 5.11 1.75 10.04
CA GLY A 160 6.29 2.27 10.74
C GLY A 160 6.57 3.76 10.56
N TYR A 161 5.78 4.48 9.74
CA TYR A 161 5.86 5.94 9.56
C TYR A 161 4.74 6.70 10.28
N GLY A 162 3.95 6.02 11.11
CA GLY A 162 2.87 6.65 11.86
C GLY A 162 1.61 6.93 11.04
N ARG A 163 1.44 6.28 9.88
CA ARG A 163 0.25 6.44 9.03
C ARG A 163 -0.73 5.31 9.30
N PHE A 164 -2.00 5.64 9.33
CA PHE A 164 -3.08 4.67 9.39
C PHE A 164 -3.15 3.82 8.12
N LEU A 165 -3.26 2.50 8.29
CA LEU A 165 -3.47 1.55 7.21
C LEU A 165 -4.96 1.23 7.11
N ALA A 166 -5.62 1.72 6.06
CA ALA A 166 -7.08 1.59 5.97
C ALA A 166 -7.61 1.40 4.54
N TYR A 167 -8.82 0.84 4.48
CA TYR A 167 -9.75 1.08 3.39
C TYR A 167 -10.55 2.35 3.71
N ALA A 168 -10.51 3.33 2.82
CA ALA A 168 -11.15 4.62 3.03
C ALA A 168 -12.36 4.81 2.10
N ASN A 169 -13.42 5.41 2.63
CA ASN A 169 -14.59 5.83 1.87
C ASN A 169 -15.13 7.13 2.46
N ARG A 170 -16.10 7.76 1.80
CA ARG A 170 -16.89 8.84 2.43
C ARG A 170 -17.68 8.30 3.62
N ASP A 171 -17.79 9.09 4.68
CA ASP A 171 -18.66 8.75 5.81
C ASP A 171 -20.11 8.91 5.38
N GLN A 172 -20.81 7.78 5.36
CA GLN A 172 -22.17 7.68 4.85
C GLN A 172 -22.95 6.67 5.69
N PRO A 173 -23.52 7.08 6.84
CA PRO A 173 -24.18 6.17 7.77
C PRO A 173 -25.31 5.35 7.12
N ASP A 174 -26.18 6.00 6.33
CA ASP A 174 -27.14 5.29 5.48
C ASP A 174 -26.47 4.87 4.17
N ARG A 175 -26.20 3.58 4.02
CA ARG A 175 -25.50 3.01 2.86
C ARG A 175 -26.15 3.33 1.51
N ASN A 176 -27.42 3.74 1.46
CA ASN A 176 -28.12 3.98 0.20
C ASN A 176 -28.50 5.45 -0.04
N LYS A 177 -28.15 6.37 0.86
CA LYS A 177 -28.44 7.81 0.73
C LYS A 177 -27.18 8.67 0.84
N PRO A 178 -27.02 9.73 0.02
CA PRO A 178 -27.93 10.19 -1.03
C PRO A 178 -27.94 9.26 -2.27
N THR A 179 -26.85 8.54 -2.48
CA THR A 179 -26.72 7.45 -3.46
C THR A 179 -26.15 6.20 -2.80
N PRO A 180 -26.25 5.02 -3.43
CA PRO A 180 -25.58 3.81 -2.96
C PRO A 180 -24.11 4.06 -2.68
N ARG A 181 -23.64 3.61 -1.50
CA ARG A 181 -22.27 3.81 -1.07
C ARG A 181 -21.33 3.22 -2.14
N PRO A 182 -20.45 4.04 -2.71
CA PRO A 182 -19.54 3.61 -3.77
C PRO A 182 -18.47 2.66 -3.22
N LEU A 183 -17.68 2.10 -4.13
CA LEU A 183 -16.43 1.41 -3.78
C LEU A 183 -15.54 2.32 -2.93
N THR A 184 -14.70 1.70 -2.08
CA THR A 184 -13.66 2.44 -1.34
C THR A 184 -12.70 3.11 -2.30
N TYR A 185 -12.02 4.18 -1.87
CA TYR A 185 -11.02 4.83 -2.71
C TYR A 185 -9.95 3.84 -3.19
N ASN A 186 -9.53 2.91 -2.31
CA ASN A 186 -8.62 1.82 -2.65
C ASN A 186 -9.11 1.01 -3.87
N GLU A 187 -10.36 0.57 -3.83
CA GLU A 187 -10.96 -0.24 -4.87
C GLU A 187 -11.20 0.55 -6.17
N ARG A 188 -11.57 1.84 -6.08
CA ARG A 188 -11.68 2.71 -7.27
C ARG A 188 -10.35 2.89 -7.98
N MET A 189 -9.25 3.01 -7.23
CA MET A 189 -7.90 3.10 -7.79
C MET A 189 -7.49 1.83 -8.56
N LEU A 190 -7.82 0.65 -8.02
CA LEU A 190 -7.60 -0.62 -8.73
C LEU A 190 -8.48 -0.73 -9.98
N GLN A 191 -9.77 -0.36 -9.86
CA GLN A 191 -10.72 -0.43 -10.97
C GLN A 191 -10.33 0.50 -12.13
N SER A 192 -9.74 1.65 -11.85
CA SER A 192 -9.28 2.59 -12.89
C SER A 192 -7.92 2.20 -13.50
N GLY A 193 -7.21 1.22 -12.95
CA GLY A 193 -5.85 0.88 -13.35
C GLY A 193 -4.81 1.93 -12.96
N LEU A 194 -5.11 2.83 -12.00
CA LEU A 194 -4.17 3.86 -11.53
C LEU A 194 -3.39 3.46 -10.28
N ALA A 195 -3.63 2.27 -9.76
CA ALA A 195 -2.82 1.61 -8.76
C ALA A 195 -2.55 0.16 -9.16
N LEU A 196 -1.38 -0.34 -8.77
CA LEU A 196 -1.10 -1.77 -8.80
C LEU A 196 -1.67 -2.43 -7.53
N PRO A 197 -2.12 -3.69 -7.61
CA PRO A 197 -2.45 -4.46 -6.42
C PRO A 197 -1.18 -4.71 -5.61
N TYR A 198 -1.25 -4.43 -4.31
CA TYR A 198 -0.20 -4.75 -3.36
C TYR A 198 -0.81 -5.47 -2.17
N PHE A 199 -1.20 -6.72 -2.45
CA PHE A 199 -1.91 -7.58 -1.55
C PHE A 199 -0.94 -8.12 -0.49
N ILE A 200 -0.95 -7.50 0.69
CA ILE A 200 -0.14 -7.92 1.82
C ILE A 200 -1.05 -8.65 2.79
N TRP A 201 -0.72 -9.91 3.06
CA TRP A 201 -1.36 -10.69 4.11
C TRP A 201 -0.96 -10.14 5.49
N PRO A 202 -1.86 -10.08 6.49
CA PRO A 202 -3.27 -10.49 6.48
C PRO A 202 -4.22 -9.32 6.18
N ASN A 203 -3.74 -8.21 5.60
CA ASN A 203 -4.47 -6.93 5.61
C ASN A 203 -5.52 -6.77 4.51
N ILE A 204 -5.69 -7.79 3.67
CA ILE A 204 -6.71 -7.82 2.61
C ILE A 204 -7.77 -8.89 2.89
N ASN A 205 -8.90 -8.85 2.18
CA ASN A 205 -9.86 -9.95 2.25
C ASN A 205 -9.29 -11.25 1.65
N PRO A 206 -9.74 -12.43 2.12
CA PRO A 206 -10.62 -12.63 3.29
C PRO A 206 -9.87 -12.51 4.64
N PHE A 207 -8.54 -12.49 4.61
CA PHE A 207 -7.66 -12.61 5.78
C PHE A 207 -7.93 -11.58 6.87
N ARG A 208 -8.18 -10.33 6.50
CA ARG A 208 -8.44 -9.23 7.44
C ARG A 208 -9.71 -9.39 8.29
N LYS A 209 -10.58 -10.33 7.90
CA LYS A 209 -11.83 -10.66 8.60
C LYS A 209 -11.70 -11.93 9.43
N ALA A 210 -10.54 -12.58 9.43
CA ALA A 210 -10.32 -13.76 10.22
C ALA A 210 -10.40 -13.43 11.71
N THR A 211 -10.86 -14.38 12.52
CA THR A 211 -11.00 -14.22 13.98
C THR A 211 -9.65 -14.15 14.69
N SER A 212 -8.57 -14.59 14.04
CA SER A 212 -7.20 -14.52 14.54
C SER A 212 -6.22 -14.56 13.37
N ILE A 213 -4.98 -14.14 13.64
CA ILE A 213 -3.88 -14.22 12.67
C ILE A 213 -3.60 -15.67 12.24
N MET A 214 -3.76 -16.64 13.15
CA MET A 214 -3.60 -18.06 12.84
C MET A 214 -4.71 -18.60 11.92
N ALA A 215 -5.94 -18.11 12.09
CA ALA A 215 -7.07 -18.46 11.23
C ALA A 215 -7.00 -17.79 9.85
N ALA A 216 -6.21 -16.72 9.71
CA ALA A 216 -6.01 -16.03 8.45
C ALA A 216 -5.05 -16.77 7.50
N VAL A 217 -4.28 -17.74 7.97
CA VAL A 217 -3.26 -18.43 7.16
C VAL A 217 -3.93 -19.22 6.04
N VAL A 218 -3.48 -19.00 4.81
CA VAL A 218 -3.92 -19.77 3.64
C VAL A 218 -3.45 -21.22 3.79
N PRO A 219 -4.31 -22.24 3.68
CA PRO A 219 -3.86 -23.62 3.65
C PRO A 219 -2.98 -23.89 2.41
N PRO A 220 -1.89 -24.68 2.53
CA PRO A 220 -1.10 -25.08 1.35
C PRO A 220 -1.99 -25.81 0.34
N GLY A 221 -1.77 -25.58 -0.95
CA GLY A 221 -2.58 -26.14 -2.04
C GLY A 221 -3.97 -25.49 -2.21
N GLY A 222 -4.28 -24.42 -1.46
CA GLY A 222 -5.61 -23.78 -1.49
C GLY A 222 -5.63 -22.32 -1.93
N ALA A 223 -4.48 -21.71 -2.25
CA ALA A 223 -4.36 -20.26 -2.47
C ALA A 223 -5.24 -19.74 -3.61
N LYS A 224 -5.13 -20.33 -4.81
CA LYS A 224 -5.98 -19.95 -5.95
C LYS A 224 -7.45 -20.17 -5.66
N THR A 225 -7.82 -21.32 -5.12
CA THR A 225 -9.23 -21.63 -4.81
C THR A 225 -9.82 -20.60 -3.86
N LEU A 226 -9.10 -20.26 -2.79
CA LEU A 226 -9.50 -19.24 -1.83
C LEU A 226 -9.61 -17.86 -2.50
N ALA A 227 -8.63 -17.48 -3.31
CA ALA A 227 -8.61 -16.19 -4.00
C ALA A 227 -9.72 -16.04 -5.05
N ASP A 228 -10.17 -17.14 -5.64
CA ASP A 228 -11.29 -17.16 -6.60
C ASP A 228 -12.65 -17.14 -5.90
N GLN A 229 -12.76 -17.80 -4.73
CA GLN A 229 -14.00 -17.91 -3.95
C GLN A 229 -14.31 -16.67 -3.11
N ASP A 230 -13.30 -15.97 -2.57
CA ASP A 230 -13.55 -14.72 -1.85
C ASP A 230 -13.98 -13.62 -2.82
N SER A 231 -15.23 -13.16 -2.66
CA SER A 231 -15.83 -12.18 -3.57
C SER A 231 -15.09 -10.84 -3.66
N ALA A 232 -14.38 -10.42 -2.61
CA ALA A 232 -13.68 -9.14 -2.62
C ALA A 232 -12.31 -9.25 -3.29
N LEU A 233 -11.51 -10.26 -2.93
CA LEU A 233 -10.22 -10.54 -3.55
C LEU A 233 -10.37 -10.92 -5.03
N SER A 234 -11.30 -11.82 -5.35
CA SER A 234 -11.60 -12.21 -6.73
C SER A 234 -11.99 -11.01 -7.59
N ARG A 235 -12.82 -10.10 -7.06
CA ARG A 235 -13.22 -8.88 -7.76
C ARG A 235 -12.06 -7.89 -7.95
N ALA A 236 -11.24 -7.69 -6.91
CA ALA A 236 -10.05 -6.83 -7.03
C ALA A 236 -9.09 -7.33 -8.11
N ARG A 237 -8.85 -8.66 -8.16
CA ARG A 237 -8.05 -9.30 -9.20
C ARG A 237 -8.66 -9.12 -10.60
N GLN A 238 -9.97 -9.30 -10.74
CA GLN A 238 -10.67 -9.09 -12.00
C GLN A 238 -10.62 -7.65 -12.50
N TRP A 239 -10.73 -6.66 -11.59
CA TRP A 239 -10.59 -5.24 -11.94
C TRP A 239 -9.21 -4.95 -12.54
N VAL A 240 -8.14 -5.38 -11.88
CA VAL A 240 -6.77 -5.15 -12.36
C VAL A 240 -6.54 -5.89 -13.67
N LYS A 241 -6.97 -7.16 -13.77
CA LYS A 241 -6.90 -7.93 -15.02
C LYS A 241 -7.63 -7.23 -16.18
N SER A 242 -8.79 -6.65 -15.91
CA SER A 242 -9.57 -5.90 -16.91
C SER A 242 -8.90 -4.57 -17.29
N ALA A 243 -8.36 -3.83 -16.32
CA ALA A 243 -7.60 -2.62 -16.59
C ALA A 243 -6.37 -2.91 -17.46
N ARG A 244 -5.65 -4.00 -17.15
CA ARG A 244 -4.52 -4.49 -17.93
C ARG A 244 -4.91 -4.91 -19.35
N SER A 245 -5.98 -5.68 -19.52
CA SER A 245 -6.43 -6.10 -20.87
C SER A 245 -6.97 -4.95 -21.72
N ARG A 246 -7.36 -3.85 -21.09
CA ARG A 246 -7.86 -2.63 -21.74
C ARG A 246 -6.81 -1.53 -21.84
N HIS A 247 -5.58 -1.80 -21.40
CA HIS A 247 -4.46 -0.86 -21.40
C HIS A 247 -4.76 0.46 -20.67
N LEU A 248 -5.36 0.38 -19.49
CA LEU A 248 -5.73 1.55 -18.68
C LEU A 248 -4.63 1.93 -17.68
N GLY A 249 -4.44 3.24 -17.49
CA GLY A 249 -3.61 3.79 -16.43
C GLY A 249 -2.16 3.30 -16.49
N VAL A 250 -1.71 2.61 -15.44
CA VAL A 250 -0.35 2.05 -15.35
C VAL A 250 -0.08 0.92 -16.37
N PHE A 251 -1.13 0.41 -17.03
CA PHE A 251 -1.05 -0.61 -18.06
C PHE A 251 -1.16 -0.07 -19.50
N ASP A 252 -1.05 1.26 -19.67
CA ASP A 252 -1.09 1.92 -20.98
C ASP A 252 -0.22 1.19 -22.02
N ALA A 253 -0.73 1.01 -23.24
CA ALA A 253 -0.06 0.20 -24.26
C ALA A 253 1.20 0.88 -24.83
N MET A 254 1.22 2.22 -24.82
CA MET A 254 2.31 3.02 -25.39
C MET A 254 3.28 3.47 -24.30
N GLN A 255 2.77 3.69 -23.08
CA GLN A 255 3.55 4.20 -21.96
C GLN A 255 3.17 3.50 -20.65
N PRO A 256 3.36 2.17 -20.54
CA PRO A 256 3.09 1.46 -19.31
C PRO A 256 4.01 1.96 -18.19
N LEU A 257 3.60 1.77 -16.94
CA LEU A 257 4.48 2.00 -15.81
C LEU A 257 5.67 1.02 -15.89
N GLN A 258 6.88 1.54 -15.91
CA GLN A 258 8.09 0.72 -16.12
C GLN A 258 8.50 -0.05 -14.86
N LEU A 259 8.55 0.64 -13.71
CA LEU A 259 8.85 0.04 -12.42
C LEU A 259 7.65 0.11 -11.48
N GLU A 260 7.39 -0.97 -10.77
CA GLU A 260 6.39 -0.99 -9.71
C GLU A 260 6.85 -0.08 -8.55
N PRO A 261 5.93 0.56 -7.79
CA PRO A 261 6.35 1.58 -6.84
C PRO A 261 7.22 1.01 -5.71
N PHE A 262 6.98 -0.23 -5.26
CA PHE A 262 7.90 -0.87 -4.31
C PHE A 262 9.28 -1.18 -4.92
N GLU A 263 9.38 -1.40 -6.24
CA GLU A 263 10.64 -1.60 -6.93
C GLU A 263 11.50 -0.33 -6.87
N LEU A 264 10.90 0.82 -7.19
CA LEU A 264 11.54 2.13 -7.02
C LEU A 264 12.05 2.29 -5.58
N ARG A 265 11.22 1.94 -4.59
CA ARG A 265 11.54 2.14 -3.17
C ARG A 265 12.75 1.34 -2.72
N PHE A 266 12.83 0.04 -3.05
CA PHE A 266 13.97 -0.78 -2.61
C PHE A 266 15.25 -0.44 -3.40
N LEU A 267 15.14 -0.14 -4.70
CA LEU A 267 16.27 0.33 -5.50
C LEU A 267 16.84 1.64 -4.93
N ALA A 268 15.97 2.57 -4.54
CA ALA A 268 16.40 3.85 -3.99
C ALA A 268 17.03 3.71 -2.60
N ARG A 269 16.46 2.85 -1.75
CA ARG A 269 16.97 2.61 -0.39
C ARG A 269 18.20 1.74 -0.33
N ARG A 270 18.47 0.96 -1.38
CA ARG A 270 19.53 -0.06 -1.39
C ARG A 270 19.27 -1.20 -0.43
N GLU A 271 18.00 -1.53 -0.23
CA GLU A 271 17.53 -2.56 0.70
C GLU A 271 17.04 -3.80 -0.06
N SER A 272 17.21 -4.97 0.54
CA SER A 272 16.68 -6.23 0.02
C SER A 272 15.16 -6.32 0.18
N LEU A 273 14.49 -7.00 -0.74
CA LEU A 273 13.07 -7.32 -0.62
C LEU A 273 12.86 -8.33 0.52
N ARG A 274 11.90 -8.06 1.41
CA ARG A 274 11.68 -8.89 2.61
C ARG A 274 10.35 -9.64 2.64
N ARG A 275 9.50 -9.48 1.62
CA ARG A 275 8.17 -10.12 1.59
C ARG A 275 8.17 -11.33 0.69
N TRP A 276 7.93 -12.50 1.27
CA TRP A 276 7.73 -13.76 0.54
C TRP A 276 6.45 -13.70 -0.26
N VAL A 277 6.32 -14.51 -1.31
CA VAL A 277 5.19 -14.41 -2.23
C VAL A 277 4.49 -15.76 -2.42
N ILE A 278 3.16 -15.74 -2.34
CA ILE A 278 2.28 -16.82 -2.78
C ILE A 278 1.73 -16.44 -4.17
N ASP A 279 1.79 -17.39 -5.11
CA ASP A 279 1.12 -17.29 -6.41
C ASP A 279 -0.37 -17.63 -6.27
N LEU A 280 -1.23 -16.61 -6.30
CA LEU A 280 -2.69 -16.74 -6.28
C LEU A 280 -3.25 -17.35 -7.58
N GLY A 281 -2.43 -17.51 -8.61
CA GLY A 281 -2.78 -18.20 -9.85
C GLY A 281 -2.67 -19.72 -9.75
N ARG A 282 -2.11 -20.25 -8.64
CA ARG A 282 -1.81 -21.67 -8.46
C ARG A 282 -2.24 -22.20 -7.09
N ASN A 283 -2.40 -23.51 -7.02
CA ASN A 283 -2.68 -24.26 -5.80
C ASN A 283 -1.46 -25.12 -5.46
N ASP A 284 -0.33 -24.49 -5.21
CA ASP A 284 0.88 -25.14 -4.70
C ASP A 284 1.08 -24.85 -3.21
N ASP A 285 2.18 -25.34 -2.66
CA ASP A 285 2.53 -25.28 -1.25
C ASP A 285 3.87 -24.56 -1.02
N VAL A 286 4.30 -23.72 -1.96
CA VAL A 286 5.62 -23.07 -1.93
C VAL A 286 5.49 -21.55 -1.72
N LEU A 287 6.17 -21.04 -0.70
CA LEU A 287 6.45 -19.63 -0.54
C LEU A 287 7.66 -19.27 -1.41
N LEU A 288 7.47 -18.42 -2.41
CA LEU A 288 8.55 -17.91 -3.23
C LEU A 288 9.38 -16.91 -2.44
N ARG A 289 10.71 -16.96 -2.64
CA ARG A 289 11.62 -15.96 -2.08
C ARG A 289 11.20 -14.55 -2.52
N PRO A 290 11.43 -13.53 -1.68
CA PRO A 290 11.06 -12.16 -2.02
C PRO A 290 11.56 -11.70 -3.39
N GLU A 291 12.76 -12.13 -3.80
CA GLU A 291 13.40 -11.75 -5.06
C GLU A 291 12.79 -12.43 -6.30
N ASN A 292 12.00 -13.49 -6.11
CA ASN A 292 11.37 -14.25 -7.18
C ASN A 292 9.92 -13.83 -7.46
N TYR A 293 9.46 -12.71 -6.91
CA TYR A 293 8.10 -12.18 -7.18
C TYR A 293 7.84 -11.96 -8.68
N HIS A 294 8.88 -11.64 -9.46
CA HIS A 294 8.81 -11.35 -10.89
C HIS A 294 8.43 -12.57 -11.73
N THR A 295 8.63 -13.79 -11.20
CA THR A 295 8.26 -15.05 -11.85
C THR A 295 6.75 -15.24 -11.94
N ILE A 296 5.99 -14.52 -11.12
CA ILE A 296 4.55 -14.36 -11.25
C ILE A 296 4.32 -13.10 -12.10
N PRO A 297 4.02 -13.21 -13.40
CA PRO A 297 4.06 -12.06 -14.32
C PRO A 297 3.01 -11.00 -14.00
N TRP A 298 1.88 -11.39 -13.41
CA TRP A 298 0.75 -10.51 -13.19
C TRP A 298 0.67 -10.08 -11.72
N PRO A 299 0.67 -8.77 -11.42
CA PRO A 299 0.68 -8.29 -10.04
C PRO A 299 -0.60 -8.67 -9.28
N GLU A 300 -1.74 -8.83 -9.98
CA GLU A 300 -2.99 -9.31 -9.37
C GLU A 300 -2.93 -10.77 -8.90
N GLU A 301 -1.88 -11.51 -9.24
CA GLU A 301 -1.68 -12.90 -8.81
C GLU A 301 -0.69 -13.01 -7.66
N ARG A 302 -0.19 -11.90 -7.10
CA ARG A 302 0.83 -11.93 -6.03
C ARG A 302 0.20 -11.63 -4.68
N LEU A 303 0.37 -12.54 -3.72
CA LEU A 303 0.09 -12.30 -2.30
C LEU A 303 1.40 -12.25 -1.51
N TYR A 304 1.72 -11.08 -0.97
CA TYR A 304 2.93 -10.83 -0.21
C TYR A 304 2.73 -11.19 1.27
N ILE A 305 3.66 -11.98 1.81
CA ILE A 305 3.71 -12.42 3.20
C ILE A 305 4.90 -11.72 3.87
N PRO A 306 4.67 -10.88 4.90
CA PRO A 306 5.76 -10.32 5.70
C PRO A 306 6.61 -11.42 6.32
N GLU A 307 7.93 -11.20 6.37
CA GLU A 307 8.93 -12.20 6.79
C GLU A 307 8.65 -12.76 8.19
N GLU A 308 8.22 -11.90 9.10
CA GLU A 308 7.88 -12.23 10.48
C GLU A 308 6.76 -13.27 10.59
N TYR A 309 5.94 -13.44 9.55
CA TYR A 309 4.86 -14.44 9.51
C TYR A 309 5.24 -15.71 8.77
N VAL A 310 6.39 -15.79 8.10
CA VAL A 310 6.82 -17.00 7.39
C VAL A 310 6.86 -18.24 8.29
N PRO A 311 7.38 -18.20 9.54
CA PRO A 311 7.34 -19.36 10.44
C PRO A 311 5.92 -19.89 10.69
N LEU A 312 4.92 -19.00 10.73
CA LEU A 312 3.53 -19.38 10.89
C LEU A 312 3.02 -20.16 9.67
N PHE A 313 3.34 -19.73 8.45
CA PHE A 313 2.98 -20.47 7.24
C PHE A 313 3.69 -21.82 7.16
N VAL A 314 4.98 -21.89 7.50
CA VAL A 314 5.75 -23.14 7.55
C VAL A 314 5.15 -24.12 8.57
N SER A 315 4.74 -23.63 9.75
CA SER A 315 4.05 -24.46 10.75
C SER A 315 2.71 -25.05 10.27
N LYS A 316 2.11 -24.44 9.24
CA LYS A 316 0.88 -24.91 8.57
C LYS A 316 1.14 -25.77 7.34
N GLY A 317 2.40 -26.11 7.07
CA GLY A 317 2.79 -27.05 6.02
C GLY A 317 3.26 -26.39 4.71
N TRP A 318 3.44 -25.07 4.68
CA TRP A 318 4.10 -24.42 3.54
C TRP A 318 5.60 -24.73 3.51
N LYS A 319 6.15 -24.86 2.30
CA LYS A 319 7.59 -24.99 2.05
C LYS A 319 8.14 -23.64 1.61
N THR A 320 9.29 -23.24 2.12
CA THR A 320 10.02 -22.11 1.56
C THR A 320 10.78 -22.56 0.32
N GLN A 321 10.83 -21.71 -0.71
CA GLN A 321 11.67 -21.94 -1.86
C GLN A 321 13.15 -22.00 -1.44
N ALA A 322 13.80 -23.09 -1.87
CA ALA A 322 15.17 -23.44 -1.55
C ALA A 322 16.21 -22.44 -2.06
#